data_AF-A0AAD1TLZ5-F1
#
_entry.id   AF-A0AAD1TLZ5-F1
#
_cell.length_a   1.000
_cell.length_b   1.000
_cell.length_c   1.000
_cell.angle_alpha   90.00
_cell.angle_beta   90.00
_cell.angle_gamma   90.00
#
_symmetry.space_group_name_H-M   'P 1'
#
loop_
_entity.id
_entity.type
_entity.pdbx_description
1 polymer ?
#
loop_
_entity_poly.entity_id
_entity_poly.type
_entity_poly.pdbx_seq_one_letter_code
_entity_poly.pdbx_strand_id
1 'polypeptide(L)'
;PPKKKRAKTKQLLDLQSALRKKEQQHKTNPTDLNLRELNGLRHSIRDLTLEAVSRSILWSKRLYYEKANKTDTLLARALRPRPQGKIITKIRTTDNTLAETPDEINAVFTSYFSELYNHSPRLRATNAAYIADIHQFLSELTIPKVNGAEADALQEPITQLE
;
A
#
# COMPACT_ATOMS: atom_id res chain seq x y z
N PRO A 1 2.93 9.63 16.05
CA PRO A 1 1.81 10.10 15.22
C PRO A 1 1.93 11.60 14.89
N PRO A 2 1.74 12.00 13.62
CA PRO A 2 1.97 13.37 13.12
C PRO A 2 1.08 14.43 13.79
N LYS A 3 -0.13 14.05 14.22
CA LYS A 3 -1.08 14.93 14.93
C LYS A 3 -0.51 15.51 16.23
N LYS A 4 0.20 14.70 17.04
CA LYS A 4 0.81 15.14 18.31
C LYS A 4 1.96 16.14 18.10
N LYS A 5 2.75 15.98 17.01
CA LYS A 5 3.82 16.93 16.66
C LYS A 5 3.23 18.30 16.28
N ARG A 6 2.20 18.31 15.43
CA ARG A 6 1.50 19.53 15.00
C ARG A 6 0.85 20.29 16.17
N ALA A 7 0.35 19.57 17.18
CA ALA A 7 -0.21 20.20 18.38
C ALA A 7 0.86 20.93 19.19
N LYS A 8 2.02 20.30 19.44
CA LYS A 8 3.12 20.92 20.20
C LYS A 8 3.73 22.12 19.48
N THR A 9 3.83 22.09 18.16
CA THR A 9 4.31 23.25 17.39
C THR A 9 3.35 24.42 17.48
N LYS A 10 2.03 24.16 17.43
CA LYS A 10 1.02 25.21 17.64
C LYS A 10 1.11 25.79 19.05
N GLN A 11 1.16 24.95 20.07
CA GLN A 11 1.33 25.38 21.46
C GLN A 11 2.56 26.27 21.67
N LEU A 12 3.69 25.92 21.05
CA LEU A 12 4.91 26.73 21.11
C LEU A 12 4.73 28.10 20.45
N LEU A 13 4.09 28.17 19.28
CA LEU A 13 3.79 29.43 18.60
C LEU A 13 2.85 30.31 19.43
N ASP A 14 1.82 29.70 20.01
CA ASP A 14 0.86 30.40 20.86
C ASP A 14 1.56 31.01 22.09
N LEU A 15 2.41 30.23 22.77
CA LEU A 15 3.20 30.69 23.92
C LEU A 15 4.20 31.79 23.53
N GLN A 16 4.85 31.69 22.37
CA GLN A 16 5.74 32.75 21.87
C GLN A 16 4.98 34.04 21.57
N SER A 17 3.77 33.94 21.01
CA SER A 17 2.92 35.10 20.77
C SER A 17 2.46 35.75 22.08
N ALA A 18 2.11 34.94 23.08
CA ALA A 18 1.72 35.39 24.41
C ALA A 18 2.90 36.07 25.13
N LEU A 19 4.10 35.49 25.03
CA LEU A 19 5.33 36.07 25.58
C LEU A 19 5.59 37.47 24.99
N ARG A 20 5.51 37.62 23.65
CA ARG A 20 5.71 38.92 22.99
C ARG A 20 4.72 39.98 23.47
N LYS A 21 3.44 39.61 23.60
CA LYS A 21 2.41 40.52 24.12
C LYS A 21 2.68 40.92 25.57
N LYS A 22 3.05 39.96 26.43
CA LYS A 22 3.37 40.23 27.84
C LYS A 22 4.66 41.03 28.01
N GLU A 23 5.66 40.83 27.15
CA GLU A 23 6.86 41.66 27.13
C GLU A 23 6.55 43.12 26.79
N GLN A 24 5.61 43.38 25.87
CA GLN A 24 5.14 44.74 25.60
C GLN A 24 4.39 45.34 26.79
N GLN A 25 3.49 44.59 27.42
CA GLN A 25 2.74 45.04 28.61
C GLN A 25 3.67 45.33 29.80
N HIS A 26 4.69 44.51 30.00
CA HIS A 26 5.69 44.73 31.04
C HIS A 26 6.54 45.98 30.76
N LYS A 27 6.86 46.27 29.49
CA LYS A 27 7.57 47.51 29.12
C LYS A 27 6.75 48.76 29.45
N THR A 28 5.43 48.73 29.26
CA THR A 28 4.57 49.86 29.59
C THR A 28 4.28 49.97 31.09
N ASN A 29 4.11 48.84 31.78
CA ASN A 29 3.78 48.76 33.21
C ASN A 29 4.65 47.70 33.91
N PRO A 30 5.84 48.05 34.40
CA PRO A 30 6.73 47.12 35.09
C PRO A 30 6.23 46.86 36.51
N THR A 31 5.46 45.79 36.69
CA THR A 31 4.97 45.31 37.99
C THR A 31 5.52 43.92 38.30
N ASP A 32 5.69 43.57 39.59
CA ASP A 32 6.18 42.25 39.99
C ASP A 32 5.26 41.11 39.53
N LEU A 33 3.94 41.35 39.52
CA LEU A 33 2.97 40.41 38.98
C LEU A 33 3.22 40.12 37.49
N ASN A 34 3.45 41.17 36.69
CA ASN A 34 3.76 41.02 35.26
C ASN A 34 5.10 40.29 35.04
N LEU A 35 6.11 40.51 35.89
CA LEU A 35 7.38 39.77 35.83
C LEU A 35 7.20 38.28 36.14
N ARG A 36 6.41 37.93 37.15
CA ARG A 36 6.13 36.53 37.51
C ARG A 36 5.44 35.78 36.36
N GLU A 37 4.41 36.39 35.76
CA GLU A 37 3.71 35.81 34.62
C GLU A 37 4.62 35.64 33.39
N LEU A 38 5.46 36.63 33.11
CA LEU A 38 6.43 36.59 32.02
C LEU A 38 7.46 35.47 32.24
N ASN A 39 7.96 35.32 33.46
CA ASN A 39 8.83 34.22 33.81
C ASN A 39 8.10 32.87 33.68
N GLY A 40 6.83 32.77 34.07
CA GLY A 40 6.02 31.57 33.87
C GLY A 40 5.94 31.15 32.39
N LEU A 41 5.69 32.11 31.49
CA LEU A 41 5.70 31.86 30.03
C LEU A 41 7.07 31.39 29.53
N ARG A 42 8.17 32.01 30.01
CA ARG A 42 9.53 31.58 29.67
C ARG A 42 9.83 30.16 30.14
N HIS A 43 9.39 29.78 31.34
CA HIS A 43 9.56 28.41 31.84
C HIS A 43 8.78 27.41 30.98
N SER A 44 7.52 27.70 30.67
CA SER A 44 6.70 26.82 29.81
C SER A 44 7.34 26.59 28.43
N ILE A 45 7.91 27.63 27.82
CA ILE A 45 8.65 27.50 26.55
C ILE A 45 9.93 26.66 26.73
N ARG A 46 10.67 26.87 27.82
CA ARG A 46 11.88 26.08 28.14
C ARG A 46 11.55 24.60 28.33
N ASP A 47 10.47 24.28 29.04
CA ASP A 47 10.08 22.90 29.29
C ASP A 47 9.73 22.16 27.99
N LEU A 48 8.94 22.80 27.12
CA LEU A 48 8.59 22.23 25.82
C LEU A 48 9.82 22.03 24.91
N THR A 49 10.75 22.99 24.92
CA THR A 49 11.98 22.88 24.13
C THR A 49 12.92 21.82 24.69
N LEU A 50 13.06 21.72 26.01
CA LEU A 50 13.85 20.70 26.68
C LEU A 50 13.31 19.30 26.40
N GLU A 51 12.00 19.11 26.41
CA GLU A 51 11.37 17.84 26.06
C GLU A 51 11.69 17.43 24.61
N ALA A 52 11.65 18.39 23.68
CA ALA A 52 11.99 18.16 22.27
C ALA A 52 13.48 17.78 22.09
N VAL A 53 14.37 18.49 22.79
CA VAL A 53 15.82 18.23 22.77
C VAL A 53 16.12 16.84 23.36
N SER A 54 15.58 16.53 24.53
CA SER A 54 15.71 15.22 25.18
C SER A 54 15.27 14.09 24.25
N ARG A 55 14.11 14.25 23.60
CA ARG A 55 13.60 13.28 22.63
C ARG A 55 14.53 13.11 21.43
N SER A 56 15.11 14.20 20.92
CA SER A 56 16.06 14.17 19.82
C SER A 56 17.35 13.41 20.19
N ILE A 57 17.88 13.67 21.40
CA ILE A 57 19.05 12.96 21.94
C ILE A 57 18.76 11.46 22.07
N LEU A 58 17.62 11.09 22.67
CA LEU A 58 17.22 9.69 22.81
C LEU A 58 17.05 8.99 21.45
N TRP A 59 16.44 9.67 20.48
CA TRP A 59 16.28 9.12 19.14
C TRP A 59 17.62 8.93 18.44
N SER A 60 18.53 9.89 18.57
CA SER A 60 19.88 9.80 18.00
C SER A 60 20.68 8.66 18.63
N LYS A 61 20.65 8.53 19.96
CA LYS A 61 21.27 7.41 20.68
C LYS A 61 20.69 6.07 20.24
N ARG A 62 19.36 5.97 20.14
CA ARG A 62 18.69 4.76 19.66
C ARG A 62 19.15 4.40 18.25
N LEU A 63 19.16 5.35 17.33
CA LEU A 63 19.64 5.12 15.96
C LEU A 63 21.10 4.71 15.92
N TYR A 64 21.94 5.32 16.76
CA TYR A 64 23.33 4.94 16.90
C TYR A 64 23.45 3.48 17.31
N TYR A 65 22.81 3.03 18.40
CA TYR A 65 22.89 1.62 18.81
C TYR A 65 22.23 0.65 17.83
N GLU A 66 21.14 1.04 17.18
CA GLU A 66 20.49 0.23 16.14
C GLU A 66 21.38 0.01 14.91
N LYS A 67 22.30 0.94 14.60
CA LYS A 67 23.13 0.93 13.40
C LYS A 67 24.61 0.66 13.65
N ALA A 68 25.15 1.02 14.80
CA ALA A 68 26.58 0.92 15.14
C ALA A 68 27.03 -0.54 15.18
N ASN A 69 26.25 -1.43 15.80
CA ASN A 69 26.54 -2.87 15.81
C ASN A 69 26.10 -3.58 14.52
N LYS A 70 25.65 -2.82 13.51
CA LYS A 70 25.15 -3.34 12.23
C LYS A 70 26.00 -2.89 11.05
N THR A 71 27.12 -2.20 11.25
CA THR A 71 28.07 -1.87 10.17
C THR A 71 28.47 -3.12 9.40
N ASP A 72 28.79 -4.19 10.12
CA ASP A 72 29.21 -5.45 9.53
C ASP A 72 28.05 -6.12 8.78
N THR A 73 26.81 -5.99 9.30
CA THR A 73 25.62 -6.52 8.61
C THR A 73 25.24 -5.72 7.36
N LEU A 74 25.42 -4.39 7.39
CA LEU A 74 25.17 -3.52 6.25
C LEU A 74 26.24 -3.73 5.18
N LEU A 75 27.50 -3.86 5.58
CA LEU A 75 28.61 -4.23 4.71
C LEU A 75 28.41 -5.63 4.13
N ALA A 76 28.05 -6.61 4.94
CA ALA A 76 27.75 -7.97 4.47
C ALA A 76 26.58 -7.98 3.48
N ARG A 77 25.54 -7.15 3.67
CA ARG A 77 24.46 -6.99 2.69
C ARG A 77 24.91 -6.31 1.40
N ALA A 78 25.81 -5.34 1.48
CA ALA A 78 26.35 -4.65 0.31
C ALA A 78 27.30 -5.54 -0.49
N LEU A 79 28.13 -6.35 0.20
CA LEU A 79 29.03 -7.32 -0.38
C LEU A 79 28.32 -8.61 -0.81
N ARG A 80 27.11 -8.87 -0.31
CA ARG A 80 26.33 -10.04 -0.72
C ARG A 80 26.08 -9.94 -2.23
N PRO A 81 26.58 -10.88 -3.04
CA PRO A 81 26.27 -10.88 -4.46
C PRO A 81 24.75 -10.97 -4.61
N ARG A 82 24.17 -10.11 -5.47
CA ARG A 82 22.75 -10.21 -5.80
C ARG A 82 22.49 -11.64 -6.27
N PRO A 83 21.44 -12.33 -5.78
CA PRO A 83 21.18 -13.69 -6.21
C PRO A 83 20.97 -13.66 -7.72
N GLN A 84 21.89 -14.29 -8.47
CA GLN A 84 21.78 -14.50 -9.91
C GLN A 84 20.47 -15.23 -10.28
N GLY A 85 19.83 -15.90 -9.30
CA GLY A 85 18.56 -16.61 -9.45
C GLY A 85 17.32 -15.74 -9.73
N LYS A 86 17.45 -14.42 -9.92
CA LYS A 86 16.33 -13.58 -10.39
C LYS A 86 16.39 -13.25 -11.88
N ILE A 87 17.48 -13.58 -12.56
CA ILE A 87 17.63 -13.34 -13.99
C ILE A 87 17.33 -14.67 -14.70
N ILE A 88 16.29 -14.66 -15.53
CA ILE A 88 15.97 -15.78 -16.41
C ILE A 88 16.97 -15.71 -17.56
N THR A 89 17.92 -16.65 -17.59
CA THR A 89 18.97 -16.70 -18.62
C THR A 89 18.55 -17.51 -19.83
N LYS A 90 17.62 -18.46 -19.68
CA LYS A 90 17.13 -19.32 -20.76
C LYS A 90 15.65 -19.67 -20.57
N ILE A 91 14.88 -19.72 -21.65
CA ILE A 91 13.47 -20.16 -21.66
C ILE A 91 13.20 -21.08 -22.85
N ARG A 92 12.22 -21.98 -22.73
CA ARG A 92 11.78 -22.85 -23.83
C ARG A 92 10.62 -22.19 -24.58
N THR A 93 10.72 -22.18 -25.90
CA THR A 93 9.67 -21.70 -26.81
C THR A 93 8.65 -22.81 -27.09
N THR A 94 7.50 -22.46 -27.68
CA THR A 94 6.44 -23.39 -28.14
C THR A 94 6.97 -24.50 -29.03
N ASP A 95 8.03 -24.22 -29.79
CA ASP A 95 8.64 -25.13 -30.76
C ASP A 95 9.76 -26.00 -30.14
N ASN A 96 9.82 -26.07 -28.80
CA ASN A 96 10.86 -26.77 -28.01
C ASN A 96 12.30 -26.27 -28.23
N THR A 97 12.48 -25.11 -28.84
CA THR A 97 13.79 -24.45 -28.96
C THR A 97 14.15 -23.68 -27.68
N LEU A 98 15.45 -23.54 -27.41
CA LEU A 98 15.95 -22.81 -26.24
C LEU A 98 16.31 -21.38 -26.64
N ALA A 99 15.59 -20.40 -26.10
CA ALA A 99 15.89 -18.99 -26.24
C ALA A 99 16.83 -18.55 -25.12
N GLU A 100 17.99 -18.00 -25.49
CA GLU A 100 19.03 -17.54 -24.55
C GLU A 100 19.22 -16.02 -24.60
N THR A 101 18.74 -15.36 -25.66
CA THR A 101 18.86 -13.91 -25.79
C THR A 101 17.74 -13.20 -25.02
N PRO A 102 18.00 -12.04 -24.40
CA PRO A 102 16.97 -11.29 -23.67
C PRO A 102 15.76 -10.92 -24.52
N ASP A 103 15.96 -10.62 -25.80
CA ASP A 103 14.89 -10.21 -26.71
C ASP A 103 13.97 -11.39 -27.07
N GLU A 104 14.55 -12.57 -27.34
CA GLU A 104 13.78 -13.80 -27.54
C GLU A 104 13.02 -14.21 -26.27
N ILE A 105 13.65 -14.11 -25.10
CA ILE A 105 13.01 -14.42 -23.81
C ILE A 105 11.79 -13.49 -23.61
N ASN A 106 11.95 -12.19 -23.86
CA ASN A 106 10.86 -11.24 -23.76
C ASN A 106 9.74 -11.55 -24.76
N ALA A 107 10.08 -11.89 -26.01
CA ALA A 107 9.10 -12.26 -27.02
C ALA A 107 8.25 -13.47 -26.57
N VAL A 108 8.89 -14.51 -26.04
CA VAL A 108 8.21 -15.71 -25.50
C VAL A 108 7.30 -15.35 -24.32
N PHE A 109 7.74 -14.47 -23.41
CA PHE A 109 6.89 -13.99 -22.33
C PHE A 109 5.67 -13.21 -22.84
N THR A 110 5.87 -12.33 -23.83
CA THR A 110 4.79 -11.52 -24.39
C THR A 110 3.76 -12.37 -25.11
N SER A 111 4.18 -13.34 -25.92
CA SER A 111 3.27 -14.24 -26.63
C SER A 111 2.47 -15.09 -25.65
N TYR A 112 3.15 -15.75 -24.69
CA TYR A 112 2.50 -16.58 -23.69
C TYR A 112 1.42 -15.84 -22.89
N PHE A 113 1.74 -14.65 -22.37
CA PHE A 113 0.77 -13.88 -21.59
C PHE A 113 -0.34 -13.30 -22.47
N SER A 114 -0.07 -12.96 -23.73
CA SER A 114 -1.12 -12.54 -24.65
C SER A 114 -2.16 -13.64 -24.86
N GLU A 115 -1.72 -14.87 -25.10
CA GLU A 115 -2.60 -16.04 -25.23
C GLU A 115 -3.36 -16.31 -23.93
N LEU A 116 -2.65 -16.37 -22.80
CA LEU A 116 -3.24 -16.66 -21.49
C LEU A 116 -4.37 -15.69 -21.15
N TYR A 117 -4.17 -14.39 -21.37
CA TYR A 117 -5.18 -13.39 -21.07
C TYR A 117 -6.28 -13.34 -22.11
N ASN A 118 -5.99 -13.60 -23.40
CA ASN A 118 -7.03 -13.74 -24.43
C ASN A 118 -7.97 -14.93 -24.14
N HIS A 119 -7.46 -15.99 -23.51
CA HIS A 119 -8.24 -17.16 -23.11
C HIS A 119 -8.89 -17.06 -21.72
N SER A 120 -8.76 -15.93 -21.01
CA SER A 120 -9.34 -15.76 -19.67
C SER A 120 -10.86 -15.55 -19.72
N PRO A 121 -11.67 -16.18 -18.86
CA PRO A 121 -13.15 -16.15 -18.93
C PRO A 121 -13.76 -14.74 -18.92
N ARG A 122 -13.11 -13.79 -18.23
CA ARG A 122 -13.54 -12.38 -18.17
C ARG A 122 -13.38 -11.63 -19.51
N LEU A 123 -12.36 -11.97 -20.30
CA LEU A 123 -12.07 -11.34 -21.59
C LEU A 123 -12.70 -12.12 -22.77
N ARG A 124 -13.00 -13.42 -22.58
CA ARG A 124 -13.84 -14.22 -23.49
C ARG A 124 -15.23 -13.61 -23.70
N ALA A 125 -15.84 -13.08 -22.63
CA ALA A 125 -17.15 -12.44 -22.67
C ALA A 125 -17.20 -11.12 -23.48
N THR A 126 -16.03 -10.53 -23.81
CA THR A 126 -15.91 -9.34 -24.66
C THR A 126 -15.39 -9.67 -26.07
N ASN A 127 -14.94 -10.89 -26.30
CA ASN A 127 -14.38 -11.33 -27.57
C ASN A 127 -15.52 -11.75 -28.51
N ALA A 128 -15.74 -10.97 -29.57
CA ALA A 128 -16.84 -11.17 -30.52
C ALA A 128 -16.81 -12.54 -31.20
N ALA A 129 -15.61 -13.10 -31.45
CA ALA A 129 -15.47 -14.43 -32.05
C ALA A 129 -15.97 -15.53 -31.11
N TYR A 130 -15.62 -15.46 -29.83
CA TYR A 130 -16.05 -16.44 -28.83
C TYR A 130 -17.56 -16.38 -28.55
N ILE A 131 -18.15 -15.18 -28.58
CA ILE A 131 -19.60 -15.01 -28.44
C ILE A 131 -20.32 -15.65 -29.64
N ALA A 132 -19.80 -15.48 -30.86
CA ALA A 132 -20.33 -16.12 -32.05
C ALA A 132 -20.25 -17.65 -31.96
N ASP A 133 -19.13 -18.20 -31.48
CA ASP A 133 -18.96 -19.65 -31.27
C ASP A 133 -19.97 -20.19 -30.24
N ILE A 134 -20.23 -19.46 -29.14
CA ILE A 134 -21.27 -19.83 -28.16
C ILE A 134 -22.65 -19.80 -28.82
N HIS A 135 -22.98 -18.76 -29.57
CA HIS A 135 -24.28 -18.67 -30.23
C HIS A 135 -24.49 -19.80 -31.23
N GLN A 136 -23.46 -20.17 -31.98
CA GLN A 136 -23.50 -21.31 -32.87
C GLN A 136 -23.74 -22.61 -32.09
N PHE A 137 -22.95 -22.86 -31.04
CA PHE A 137 -23.12 -24.04 -30.19
C PHE A 137 -24.53 -24.13 -29.56
N LEU A 138 -25.06 -23.01 -29.06
CA LEU A 138 -26.41 -22.95 -28.49
C LEU A 138 -27.51 -23.13 -29.55
N SER A 139 -27.25 -22.74 -30.80
CA SER A 139 -28.20 -22.95 -31.90
C SER A 139 -28.25 -24.40 -32.39
N GLU A 140 -27.15 -25.13 -32.27
CA GLU A 140 -27.06 -26.56 -32.61
C GLU A 140 -27.76 -27.45 -31.56
N LEU A 141 -27.95 -26.94 -30.34
CA LEU A 141 -28.62 -27.66 -29.27
C LEU A 141 -30.15 -27.65 -29.46
N THR A 142 -30.72 -28.79 -29.85
CA THR A 142 -32.17 -29.01 -29.80
C THR A 142 -32.60 -29.26 -28.35
N ILE A 143 -32.94 -28.19 -27.63
CA ILE A 143 -33.49 -28.31 -26.27
C ILE A 143 -34.87 -28.98 -26.37
N PRO A 144 -35.07 -30.19 -25.80
CA PRO A 144 -36.37 -30.82 -25.80
C PRO A 144 -37.36 -29.93 -25.04
N LYS A 145 -38.44 -29.54 -25.70
CA LYS A 145 -39.51 -28.78 -25.06
C LYS A 145 -40.41 -29.76 -24.32
N VAL A 146 -40.52 -29.58 -23.01
CA VAL A 146 -41.42 -30.34 -22.15
C VAL A 146 -42.86 -30.13 -22.64
N ASN A 147 -43.60 -31.21 -22.83
CA ASN A 147 -44.99 -31.13 -23.28
C ASN A 147 -45.89 -30.65 -22.12
N GLY A 148 -47.04 -30.01 -22.40
CA GLY A 148 -47.87 -29.38 -21.36
C GLY A 148 -48.22 -30.32 -20.20
N ALA A 149 -48.52 -31.59 -20.50
CA ALA A 149 -48.81 -32.61 -19.50
C ALA A 149 -47.59 -32.98 -18.62
N GLU A 150 -46.37 -32.96 -19.17
CA GLU A 150 -45.14 -33.23 -18.42
C GLU A 150 -44.75 -32.03 -17.54
N ALA A 151 -45.06 -30.80 -18.00
CA ALA A 151 -44.82 -29.58 -17.24
C ALA A 151 -45.72 -29.50 -16.01
N ASP A 152 -47.00 -29.87 -16.16
CA ASP A 152 -47.95 -29.95 -15.06
C ASP A 152 -47.50 -31.02 -14.04
N ALA A 153 -47.09 -32.21 -14.50
CA ALA A 153 -46.57 -33.27 -13.64
C ALA A 153 -45.28 -32.88 -12.89
N LEU A 154 -44.42 -32.05 -13.50
CA LEU A 154 -43.21 -31.52 -12.85
C LEU A 154 -43.51 -30.39 -11.85
N GLN A 155 -44.67 -29.72 -11.98
CA GLN A 155 -45.12 -28.66 -11.08
C GLN A 155 -45.94 -29.16 -9.90
N GLU A 156 -46.35 -30.43 -9.91
CA GLU A 156 -46.99 -31.03 -8.74
C GLU A 156 -46.00 -31.09 -7.56
N PRO A 157 -46.46 -30.80 -6.33
CA PRO A 157 -45.61 -30.88 -5.16
C PRO A 157 -45.09 -32.31 -5.00
N ILE A 158 -43.78 -32.46 -4.80
CA ILE A 158 -43.15 -33.77 -4.57
C ILE A 158 -43.78 -34.38 -3.32
N THR A 159 -44.72 -35.30 -3.52
CA THR A 159 -45.28 -36.10 -2.45
C THR A 159 -44.37 -37.31 -2.28
N GLN A 160 -43.77 -37.45 -1.09
CA GLN A 160 -43.05 -38.67 -0.74
C GLN A 160 -44.10 -39.77 -0.54
N LEU A 161 -44.29 -40.60 -1.56
CA LEU A 161 -44.88 -41.93 -1.44
C LEU A 161 -43.74 -42.93 -1.66
N GLU A 162 -43.54 -43.79 -0.67
CA GLU A 162 -42.65 -44.96 -0.71
C GLU A 162 -42.92 -45.85 -1.93
#